data_AF-A0A7Z9UUA1-F1
#
_entry.id   AF-A0A7Z9UUA1-F1
#
_cell.length_a   1.000
_cell.length_b   1.000
_cell.length_c   1.000
_cell.angle_alpha   90.00
_cell.angle_beta   90.00
_cell.angle_gamma   90.00
#
_symmetry.space_group_name_H-M   'P 1'
#
loop_
_entity.id
_entity.type
_entity.pdbx_description
1 polymer ?
#
loop_
_entity_poly.entity_id
_entity_poly.type
_entity_poly.pdbx_seq_one_letter_code
_entity_poly.pdbx_strand_id
1 'polypeptide(L)'
;MKIDILTVLPKLLESPFDHSILKRAQEKGIVDLQVHDIRDYSADKHKAVDDYTYGGGAGMVLMIEPIANCIESLKANTDYDEIIYMSPDGELLDQKLANQYSLSKNLLILCGHYKGIDERIREHFITKEIS
;
A
#
# COMPACT_ATOMS: atom_id res chain seq x y z
N MET A 1 -11.08 -3.00 -12.73
CA MET A 1 -9.85 -2.42 -12.15
C MET A 1 -9.57 -3.16 -10.86
N LYS A 2 -8.32 -3.57 -10.61
CA LYS A 2 -7.88 -4.16 -9.35
C LYS A 2 -7.10 -3.13 -8.54
N ILE A 3 -7.36 -3.04 -7.24
CA ILE A 3 -6.66 -2.18 -6.30
C ILE A 3 -6.25 -3.01 -5.10
N ASP A 4 -4.94 -3.20 -4.90
CA ASP A 4 -4.39 -3.84 -3.71
C ASP A 4 -3.85 -2.77 -2.76
N ILE A 5 -4.30 -2.78 -1.50
CA ILE A 5 -3.88 -1.81 -0.48
C ILE A 5 -3.09 -2.54 0.59
N LEU A 6 -1.83 -2.16 0.78
CA LEU A 6 -0.95 -2.68 1.82
C LEU A 6 -0.98 -1.75 3.03
N THR A 7 -1.34 -2.28 4.18
CA THR A 7 -1.41 -1.49 5.42
C THR A 7 -1.11 -2.33 6.65
N VAL A 8 -0.72 -1.68 7.72
CA VAL A 8 -0.67 -2.26 9.07
C VAL A 8 -1.98 -2.03 9.83
N LEU A 9 -3.02 -1.44 9.23
CA LEU A 9 -4.31 -1.21 9.91
C LEU A 9 -5.49 -1.55 8.98
N PRO A 10 -5.61 -2.81 8.52
CA PRO A 10 -6.63 -3.20 7.54
C PRO A 10 -8.07 -2.92 8.01
N LYS A 11 -8.34 -3.12 9.31
CA LYS A 11 -9.67 -2.90 9.90
C LYS A 11 -10.18 -1.47 9.80
N LEU A 12 -9.29 -0.47 9.69
CA LEU A 12 -9.71 0.92 9.48
C LEU A 12 -10.33 1.14 8.10
N LEU A 13 -10.01 0.27 7.15
CA LEU A 13 -10.43 0.38 5.75
C LEU A 13 -11.69 -0.43 5.45
N GLU A 14 -12.09 -1.35 6.33
CA GLU A 14 -13.33 -2.15 6.17
C GLU A 14 -14.56 -1.25 5.97
N SER A 15 -14.83 -0.33 6.92
CA SER A 15 -16.05 0.49 6.87
C SER A 15 -16.12 1.43 5.66
N PRO A 16 -15.07 2.22 5.31
CA PRO A 16 -15.12 3.07 4.11
C PRO A 16 -15.43 2.29 2.82
N PHE A 17 -14.93 1.06 2.68
CA PHE A 17 -15.11 0.25 1.47
C PHE A 17 -16.41 -0.56 1.46
N ASP A 18 -17.00 -0.83 2.64
CA ASP A 18 -18.26 -1.57 2.80
C ASP A 18 -19.53 -0.71 2.69
N HIS A 19 -19.40 0.55 2.27
CA HIS A 19 -20.53 1.46 2.19
C HIS A 19 -20.64 2.22 0.86
N SER A 20 -21.86 2.66 0.57
CA SER A 20 -22.19 3.59 -0.51
C SER A 20 -21.67 3.15 -1.90
N ILE A 21 -21.06 4.07 -2.64
CA ILE A 21 -20.61 3.88 -4.03
C ILE A 21 -19.54 2.78 -4.16
N LEU A 22 -18.64 2.65 -3.18
CA LEU A 22 -17.54 1.67 -3.23
C LEU A 22 -18.09 0.25 -3.11
N LYS A 23 -18.97 -0.02 -2.12
CA LYS A 23 -19.65 -1.31 -2.02
C LYS A 23 -20.43 -1.67 -3.28
N ARG A 24 -21.20 -0.72 -3.84
CA ARG A 24 -21.96 -0.95 -5.08
C ARG A 24 -21.05 -1.24 -6.28
N ALA A 25 -19.87 -0.64 -6.34
CA ALA A 25 -18.90 -0.90 -7.41
C ALA A 25 -18.29 -2.30 -7.29
N GLN A 26 -17.98 -2.74 -6.06
CA GLN A 26 -17.50 -4.09 -5.76
C GLN A 26 -18.57 -5.16 -6.09
N GLU A 27 -19.81 -4.98 -5.62
CA GLU A 27 -20.93 -5.91 -5.90
C GLU A 27 -21.22 -6.07 -7.39
N LYS A 28 -20.92 -5.03 -8.19
CA LYS A 28 -21.07 -5.04 -9.65
C LYS A 28 -19.82 -5.53 -10.40
N GLY A 29 -18.73 -5.86 -9.69
CA GLY A 29 -17.47 -6.28 -10.29
C GLY A 29 -16.77 -5.19 -11.11
N ILE A 30 -17.08 -3.91 -10.88
CA ILE A 30 -16.43 -2.78 -11.58
C ILE A 30 -15.02 -2.56 -11.03
N VAL A 31 -14.86 -2.76 -9.72
CA VAL A 31 -13.59 -2.71 -9.00
C VAL A 31 -13.43 -3.97 -8.14
N ASP A 32 -12.24 -4.52 -8.14
CA ASP A 32 -11.78 -5.56 -7.22
C ASP A 32 -10.81 -4.89 -6.24
N LEU A 33 -11.22 -4.76 -4.97
CA LEU A 33 -10.43 -4.08 -3.94
C LEU A 33 -10.00 -5.09 -2.88
N GLN A 34 -8.71 -5.20 -2.66
CA GLN A 34 -8.10 -6.15 -1.73
C GLN A 34 -7.24 -5.40 -0.73
N VAL A 35 -7.46 -5.63 0.56
CA VAL A 35 -6.66 -5.03 1.64
C VAL A 35 -5.79 -6.11 2.25
N HIS A 36 -4.48 -5.86 2.30
CA HIS A 36 -3.46 -6.79 2.78
C HIS A 36 -2.86 -6.27 4.08
N ASP A 37 -2.92 -7.08 5.14
CA ASP A 37 -2.17 -6.80 6.36
C ASP A 37 -0.70 -7.15 6.14
N ILE A 38 0.17 -6.14 6.18
CA ILE A 38 1.61 -6.32 6.01
C ILE A 38 2.17 -7.31 7.06
N ARG A 39 1.54 -7.43 8.23
CA ARG A 39 1.94 -8.37 9.28
C ARG A 39 1.85 -9.83 8.87
N ASP A 40 1.00 -10.17 7.91
CA ASP A 40 0.86 -11.55 7.44
C ASP A 40 2.03 -11.98 6.54
N TYR A 41 2.87 -11.04 6.14
CA TYR A 41 4.05 -11.26 5.28
C TYR A 41 5.38 -11.16 6.05
N SER A 42 5.33 -10.98 7.37
CA SER A 42 6.51 -10.97 8.23
C SER A 42 7.01 -12.38 8.51
N ALA A 43 8.32 -12.61 8.34
CA ALA A 43 8.98 -13.85 8.77
C ALA A 43 9.19 -13.93 10.29
N ASP A 44 8.94 -12.84 11.03
CA ASP A 44 9.05 -12.84 12.48
C ASP A 44 7.89 -13.60 13.15
N LYS A 45 8.20 -14.44 14.13
CA LYS A 45 7.22 -15.27 14.86
C LYS A 45 6.16 -14.44 15.61
N HIS A 46 6.46 -13.19 15.94
CA HIS A 46 5.55 -12.26 16.59
C HIS A 46 4.89 -11.31 15.59
N LYS A 47 5.10 -11.51 14.28
CA LYS A 47 4.62 -10.67 13.19
C LYS A 47 5.05 -9.20 13.32
N ALA A 48 6.26 -8.97 13.81
CA ALA A 48 6.85 -7.63 13.85
C ALA A 48 7.01 -7.09 12.41
N VAL A 49 6.71 -5.80 12.21
CA VAL A 49 6.78 -5.14 10.89
C VAL A 49 7.56 -3.84 10.93
N ASP A 50 8.06 -3.45 12.09
CA ASP A 50 8.80 -2.22 12.33
C ASP A 50 10.04 -2.49 13.19
N ASP A 51 11.04 -1.63 13.03
CA ASP A 51 12.27 -1.64 13.83
C ASP A 51 12.81 -0.21 14.01
N TYR A 52 13.83 -0.08 14.85
CA TYR A 52 14.55 1.17 15.06
C TYR A 52 15.27 1.64 13.79
N THR A 53 15.33 2.96 13.62
CA THR A 53 16.09 3.56 12.52
C THR A 53 17.59 3.43 12.74
N TYR A 54 18.31 3.01 11.70
CA TYR A 54 19.77 3.15 11.68
C TYR A 54 20.15 4.63 11.79
N GLY A 55 21.18 4.93 12.58
CA GLY A 55 21.57 6.30 12.93
C GLY A 55 20.88 6.87 14.19
N GLY A 56 19.92 6.13 14.77
CA GLY A 56 19.23 6.50 16.00
C GLY A 56 18.07 7.48 15.76
N GLY A 57 17.50 7.99 16.86
CA GLY A 57 16.31 8.83 16.87
C GLY A 57 15.12 8.16 17.57
N ALA A 58 14.09 8.95 17.87
CA ALA A 58 12.85 8.42 18.45
C ALA A 58 11.92 7.88 17.35
N GLY A 59 11.17 6.82 17.64
CA GLY A 59 10.20 6.21 16.72
C GLY A 59 10.74 5.01 15.96
N MET A 60 9.84 4.36 15.21
CA MET A 60 10.12 3.14 14.45
C MET A 60 9.87 3.39 12.95
N VAL A 61 10.45 2.55 12.09
CA VAL A 61 10.23 2.55 10.64
C VAL A 61 9.80 1.16 10.21
N LEU A 62 8.89 1.08 9.23
CA LEU A 62 8.47 -0.19 8.67
C LEU A 62 9.66 -0.90 7.98
N MET A 63 9.87 -2.15 8.34
CA MET A 63 10.93 -2.98 7.81
C MET A 63 10.72 -3.29 6.33
N ILE A 64 11.83 -3.46 5.61
CA ILE A 64 11.83 -3.84 4.19
C ILE A 64 11.17 -5.21 3.94
N GLU A 65 11.47 -6.21 4.79
CA GLU A 65 11.16 -7.62 4.51
C GLU A 65 9.65 -7.91 4.38
N PRO A 66 8.78 -7.52 5.33
CA PRO A 66 7.35 -7.79 5.20
C PRO A 66 6.70 -7.09 4.00
N ILE A 67 7.15 -5.88 3.67
CA ILE A 67 6.63 -5.11 2.54
C ILE A 67 7.08 -5.74 1.21
N ALA A 68 8.37 -6.07 1.09
CA ALA A 68 8.92 -6.72 -0.11
C ALA A 68 8.25 -8.07 -0.36
N ASN A 69 8.14 -8.92 0.67
CA ASN A 69 7.44 -10.21 0.57
C ASN A 69 6.00 -10.06 0.07
N CYS A 70 5.27 -9.05 0.58
CA CYS A 70 3.91 -8.76 0.17
C CYS A 70 3.83 -8.35 -1.31
N ILE A 71 4.65 -7.36 -1.71
CA ILE A 71 4.67 -6.87 -3.10
C ILE A 71 5.08 -7.98 -4.07
N GLU A 72 6.11 -8.76 -3.76
CA GLU A 72 6.58 -9.86 -4.60
C GLU A 72 5.53 -10.97 -4.76
N SER A 73 4.87 -11.36 -3.66
CA SER A 73 3.78 -12.34 -3.69
C SER A 73 2.63 -11.90 -4.60
N LEU A 74 2.26 -10.62 -4.55
CA LEU A 74 1.21 -10.06 -5.40
C LEU A 74 1.64 -9.96 -6.86
N LYS A 75 2.88 -9.52 -7.12
CA LYS A 75 3.47 -9.42 -8.47
C LYS A 75 3.60 -10.76 -9.17
N ALA A 76 3.72 -11.86 -8.43
CA ALA A 76 3.75 -13.20 -9.02
C ALA A 76 2.48 -13.54 -9.83
N ASN A 77 1.35 -12.88 -9.54
CA ASN A 77 0.05 -13.15 -10.17
C ASN A 77 -0.58 -11.92 -10.84
N THR A 78 -0.02 -10.73 -10.65
CA THR A 78 -0.60 -9.46 -11.12
C THR A 78 0.51 -8.52 -11.60
N ASP A 79 0.44 -8.09 -12.85
CA ASP A 79 1.24 -6.96 -13.34
C ASP A 79 0.57 -5.65 -12.93
N TYR A 80 1.27 -4.82 -12.16
CA TYR A 80 0.77 -3.52 -11.70
C TYR A 80 1.21 -2.41 -12.65
N ASP A 81 0.27 -1.51 -12.98
CA ASP A 81 0.57 -0.30 -13.75
C ASP A 81 1.36 0.68 -12.88
N GLU A 82 1.00 0.79 -11.60
CA GLU A 82 1.69 1.63 -10.61
C GLU A 82 1.70 0.96 -9.23
N ILE A 83 2.82 1.13 -8.53
CA ILE A 83 3.01 0.81 -7.12
C ILE A 83 3.22 2.14 -6.40
N ILE A 84 2.17 2.59 -5.72
CA ILE A 84 2.06 3.95 -5.19
C ILE A 84 2.32 3.93 -3.68
N TYR A 85 3.26 4.73 -3.21
CA TYR A 85 3.46 4.98 -1.78
C TYR A 85 2.77 6.29 -1.36
N MET A 86 1.96 6.23 -0.31
CA MET A 86 1.34 7.42 0.28
C MET A 86 2.36 8.11 1.19
N SER A 87 2.87 9.28 0.77
CA SER A 87 3.91 10.01 1.47
C SER A 87 3.70 11.53 1.38
N PRO A 88 3.92 12.31 2.46
CA PRO A 88 3.71 13.76 2.45
C PRO A 88 4.69 14.54 1.56
N ASP A 89 5.82 13.92 1.17
CA ASP A 89 6.79 14.45 0.20
C ASP A 89 6.52 13.99 -1.25
N GLY A 90 5.38 13.33 -1.49
CA GLY A 90 4.93 12.90 -2.82
C GLY A 90 4.26 14.00 -3.66
N GLU A 91 3.93 13.66 -4.90
CA GLU A 91 3.13 14.51 -5.81
C GLU A 91 1.71 14.68 -5.26
N LEU A 92 1.20 15.91 -5.24
CA LEU A 92 -0.14 16.19 -4.71
C LEU A 92 -1.22 15.48 -5.55
N LEU A 93 -2.09 14.71 -4.89
CA LEU A 93 -3.23 14.12 -5.56
C LEU A 93 -4.25 15.20 -5.97
N ASP A 94 -4.36 15.44 -7.27
CA ASP A 94 -5.40 16.29 -7.84
C ASP A 94 -6.40 15.48 -8.69
N GLN A 95 -7.46 16.16 -9.16
CA GLN A 95 -8.49 15.50 -9.96
C GLN A 95 -7.96 14.99 -11.30
N LYS A 96 -6.94 15.64 -11.88
CA LYS A 96 -6.36 15.23 -13.15
C LYS A 96 -5.61 13.90 -12.98
N LEU A 97 -4.85 13.77 -11.91
CA LEU A 97 -4.12 12.56 -11.57
C LEU A 97 -5.09 11.43 -11.19
N ALA A 98 -6.14 11.72 -10.42
CA ALA A 98 -7.20 10.75 -10.15
C ALA A 98 -7.88 10.23 -11.43
N ASN A 99 -8.13 11.11 -12.41
CA ASN A 99 -8.66 10.70 -13.72
C ASN A 99 -7.68 9.83 -14.50
N GLN A 100 -6.36 10.08 -14.41
CA GLN A 100 -5.35 9.23 -15.02
C GLN A 100 -5.35 7.84 -14.39
N TYR A 101 -5.34 7.75 -13.06
CA TYR A 101 -5.42 6.47 -12.35
C TYR A 101 -6.73 5.73 -12.59
N SER A 102 -7.83 6.45 -12.89
CA SER A 102 -9.11 5.82 -13.24
C SER A 102 -9.04 4.96 -14.52
N LEU A 103 -8.00 5.14 -15.35
CA LEU A 103 -7.77 4.39 -16.59
C LEU A 103 -6.83 3.20 -16.40
N SER A 104 -6.21 3.05 -15.22
CA SER A 104 -5.33 1.93 -14.90
C SER A 104 -6.11 0.62 -14.75
N LYS A 105 -5.45 -0.50 -15.03
CA LYS A 105 -5.99 -1.84 -14.82
C LYS A 105 -5.75 -2.31 -13.39
N ASN A 106 -4.52 -2.20 -12.91
CA ASN A 106 -4.07 -2.72 -11.62
C ASN A 106 -3.21 -1.69 -10.88
N LEU A 107 -3.62 -1.33 -9.67
CA LEU A 107 -2.88 -0.41 -8.80
C LEU A 107 -2.54 -1.10 -7.48
N LEU A 108 -1.33 -0.88 -6.98
CA LEU A 108 -0.94 -1.24 -5.61
C LEU A 108 -0.70 0.05 -4.83
N ILE A 109 -1.28 0.16 -3.63
CA ILE A 109 -1.15 1.33 -2.77
C ILE A 109 -0.53 0.89 -1.45
N LEU A 110 0.66 1.39 -1.13
CA LEU A 110 1.33 1.19 0.15
C LEU A 110 1.01 2.35 1.11
N CYS A 111 0.36 2.03 2.22
CA CYS A 111 0.13 2.96 3.31
C CYS A 111 1.31 2.98 4.28
N GLY A 112 1.97 4.13 4.42
CA GLY A 112 2.97 4.33 5.46
C GLY A 112 2.39 4.27 6.87
N HIS A 113 3.26 4.02 7.86
CA HIS A 113 2.95 4.09 9.28
C HIS A 113 4.21 4.47 10.06
N TYR A 114 4.08 4.72 11.36
CA TYR A 114 5.19 5.11 12.25
C TYR A 114 5.92 6.36 11.71
N LYS A 115 7.24 6.28 11.45
CA LYS A 115 8.00 7.36 10.79
C LYS A 115 8.12 7.21 9.28
N GLY A 116 7.57 6.16 8.68
CA GLY A 116 7.67 5.86 7.27
C GLY A 116 8.12 4.42 7.01
N ILE A 117 8.62 4.20 5.81
CA ILE A 117 9.15 2.91 5.34
C ILE A 117 10.65 3.02 5.13
N ASP A 118 11.34 1.88 5.08
CA ASP A 118 12.74 1.85 4.67
C ASP A 118 12.90 2.38 3.23
N GLU A 119 13.89 3.26 3.03
CA GLU A 119 14.13 3.93 1.74
C GLU A 119 14.33 2.95 0.58
N ARG A 120 14.89 1.77 0.86
CA ARG A 120 15.10 0.73 -0.18
C ARG A 120 13.79 0.23 -0.77
N ILE A 121 12.67 0.32 -0.05
CA ILE A 121 11.35 0.04 -0.64
C ILE A 121 11.02 1.08 -1.72
N ARG A 122 11.25 2.37 -1.42
CA ARG A 122 11.03 3.47 -2.38
C ARG A 122 11.87 3.28 -3.63
N GLU A 123 13.16 2.98 -3.46
CA GLU A 123 14.10 2.81 -4.58
C GLU A 123 13.81 1.58 -5.45
N HIS A 124 13.36 0.47 -4.87
CA HIS A 124 13.25 -0.81 -5.59
C HIS A 124 11.85 -1.16 -6.07
N PHE A 125 10.80 -0.69 -5.40
CA PHE A 125 9.43 -1.13 -5.66
C PHE A 125 8.47 0.00 -6.04
N ILE A 126 8.63 1.18 -5.46
CA ILE A 126 7.68 2.27 -5.64
C ILE A 126 7.90 2.95 -7.00
N THR A 127 6.82 3.11 -7.76
CA THR A 127 6.83 3.80 -9.06
C THR A 127 6.31 5.23 -8.94
N LYS A 128 5.47 5.50 -7.94
CA LYS A 128 4.90 6.82 -7.65
C LYS A 128 4.80 7.07 -6.16
N GLU A 129 5.02 8.32 -5.77
CA GLU A 129 4.78 8.79 -4.41
C GLU A 129 3.76 9.92 -4.45
N ILE A 130 2.73 9.82 -3.61
CA ILE A 130 1.57 10.71 -3.66
C ILE A 130 1.24 11.24 -2.25
N SER A 131 0.94 12.54 -2.19
CA SER A 131 0.47 13.25 -0.99
C SER A 131 -1.01 13.61 -1.06
#